data_AF-A0A520W5U0-F1
#
_entry.id   AF-A0A520W5U0-F1
#
_cell.length_a   1.000
_cell.length_b   1.000
_cell.length_c   1.000
_cell.angle_alpha   90.00
_cell.angle_beta   90.00
_cell.angle_gamma   90.00
#
_symmetry.space_group_name_H-M   'P 1'
#
loop_
_entity.id
_entity.type
_entity.pdbx_description
1 polymer ?
#
loop_
_entity_poly.entity_id
_entity_poly.type
_entity_poly.pdbx_seq_one_letter_code
_entity_poly.pdbx_strand_id
1 'polypeptide(L)' 'MHLYVEPMDAILVEFDTRGQVKFENEDWNVPSLQETRAILYAAENEIGALTELVESLEAAVAPTLKT' A
#
# COMPACT_ATOMS: atom_id res chain seq x y z
N MET A 1 -2.01 -1.96 8.94
CA MET A 1 -1.78 -1.10 7.75
C MET A 1 -3.14 -0.58 7.28
N HIS A 2 -3.22 0.30 6.29
CA HIS A 2 -4.47 0.62 5.58
C HIS A 2 -4.12 0.77 4.10
N LEU A 3 -4.34 -0.28 3.32
CA LEU A 3 -4.10 -0.27 1.88
C LEU A 3 -5.44 -0.41 1.17
N TYR A 4 -5.83 0.61 0.40
CA TYR A 4 -7.01 0.52 -0.46
C TYR A 4 -6.69 -0.32 -1.70
N VAL A 5 -7.44 -1.39 -1.91
CA VAL A 5 -7.29 -2.31 -3.03
C VAL A 5 -8.39 -2.00 -4.06
N GLU A 6 -8.10 -1.05 -4.95
CA GLU A 6 -9.07 -0.53 -5.94
C GLU A 6 -9.83 -1.61 -6.72
N PRO A 7 -9.20 -2.69 -7.26
CA PRO A 7 -9.94 -3.69 -8.01
C PRO A 7 -10.96 -4.50 -7.20
N MET A 8 -10.86 -4.45 -5.87
CA MET A 8 -11.73 -5.16 -4.93
C MET A 8 -12.68 -4.22 -4.18
N ASP A 9 -12.49 -2.90 -4.26
CA ASP A 9 -13.17 -1.90 -3.43
C ASP A 9 -13.10 -2.26 -1.94
N ALA A 10 -11.90 -2.60 -1.46
CA ALA A 10 -11.68 -3.09 -0.10
C ALA A 10 -10.43 -2.46 0.53
N ILE A 11 -10.40 -2.36 1.86
CA ILE A 11 -9.26 -1.83 2.61
C ILE A 11 -8.59 -2.97 3.38
N LEU A 12 -7.36 -3.33 2.98
CA LEU A 12 -6.53 -4.30 3.68
C LEU A 12 -5.98 -3.67 4.97
N VAL A 13 -6.33 -4.24 6.12
CA VAL A 13 -5.94 -3.70 7.44
C VAL A 13 -4.84 -4.50 8.13
N GLU A 14 -4.81 -5.82 7.95
CA GLU A 14 -3.82 -6.71 8.56
C GLU A 14 -3.42 -7.86 7.62
N PHE A 15 -2.21 -8.38 7.83
CA PHE A 15 -1.69 -9.58 7.16
C PHE A 15 -0.75 -10.34 8.09
N ASP A 16 -0.57 -11.64 7.85
CA ASP A 16 0.38 -12.47 8.60
C ASP A 16 1.46 -13.09 7.69
N THR A 17 2.45 -13.75 8.31
CA THR A 17 3.54 -14.42 7.59
C THR A 17 3.13 -15.72 6.90
N ARG A 18 1.87 -16.16 7.06
CA ARG A 18 1.29 -17.33 6.39
C ARG A 18 0.50 -16.93 5.14
N GLY A 19 0.43 -15.63 4.83
CA GLY A 19 -0.29 -15.10 3.69
C GLY A 19 -1.79 -14.95 3.94
N GLN A 20 -2.24 -15.02 5.20
CA GLN A 20 -3.60 -14.62 5.53
C GLN A 20 -3.70 -13.10 5.57
N VAL A 21 -4.86 -12.60 5.19
CA VAL A 21 -5.18 -11.18 5.14
C VAL A 21 -6.48 -10.91 5.86
N LYS A 22 -6.65 -9.66 6.30
CA LYS A 22 -7.89 -9.17 6.87
C LYS A 22 -8.24 -7.84 6.23
N PHE A 23 -9.42 -7.78 5.63
CA PHE A 23 -10.02 -6.54 5.14
C PHE A 23 -10.85 -5.86 6.24
N GLU A 24 -11.09 -4.57 6.08
CA GLU A 24 -11.95 -3.82 6.99
C GLU A 24 -13.35 -4.45 7.05
N ASN A 25 -13.85 -4.66 8.27
CA ASN A 25 -15.15 -5.31 8.53
C ASN A 25 -15.27 -6.79 8.08
N GLU A 26 -14.14 -7.44 7.76
CA GLU A 26 -14.11 -8.87 7.42
C GLU A 26 -13.28 -9.70 8.42
N ASP A 27 -13.52 -11.01 8.42
CA ASP A 27 -12.70 -11.98 9.13
C ASP A 27 -11.43 -12.32 8.33
N TRP A 28 -10.45 -12.89 9.02
CA TRP A 28 -9.23 -13.39 8.40
C TRP A 28 -9.53 -14.44 7.33
N ASN A 29 -8.90 -14.30 6.16
CA ASN A 29 -9.00 -15.28 5.08
C ASN A 29 -7.65 -15.47 4.36
N VAL A 30 -7.56 -16.51 3.51
CA VAL A 30 -6.48 -16.67 2.55
C VAL A 30 -6.99 -16.13 1.21
N PRO A 31 -6.36 -15.10 0.63
CA PRO A 31 -6.82 -14.52 -0.61
C PRO A 31 -6.64 -15.50 -1.77
N SER A 32 -7.58 -15.50 -2.70
CA SER A 32 -7.45 -16.19 -3.98
C SER A 32 -6.30 -15.61 -4.81
N LEU A 33 -5.95 -16.28 -5.91
CA LEU A 33 -4.93 -15.78 -6.83
C LEU A 33 -5.28 -14.40 -7.41
N GLN A 34 -6.55 -14.15 -7.70
CA GLN A 34 -7.00 -12.87 -8.25
C GLN A 34 -6.89 -11.76 -7.21
N GLU A 35 -7.36 -12.00 -5.99
CA GLU A 35 -7.26 -11.05 -4.88
C GLU A 35 -5.80 -10.78 -4.54
N THR A 36 -4.96 -11.82 -4.52
CA THR A 36 -3.51 -11.67 -4.31
C THR A 36 -2.90 -10.74 -5.35
N ARG A 37 -3.25 -10.88 -6.63
CA ARG A 37 -2.76 -9.98 -7.70
C ARG A 37 -3.27 -8.55 -7.51
N ALA A 38 -4.52 -8.36 -7.10
CA ALA A 38 -5.09 -7.05 -6.82
C ALA A 38 -4.39 -6.37 -5.63
N ILE A 39 -4.12 -7.11 -4.55
CA ILE A 39 -3.39 -6.62 -3.37
C ILE A 39 -1.97 -6.20 -3.77
N LEU A 40 -1.25 -7.04 -4.53
CA LEU A 40 0.11 -6.73 -4.98
C LEU A 40 0.15 -5.47 -5.86
N TYR A 41 -0.78 -5.36 -6.81
CA TYR A 41 -0.89 -4.19 -7.67
C TYR A 41 -1.14 -2.91 -6.86
N ALA A 42 -2.08 -2.95 -5.90
CA ALA A 42 -2.36 -1.82 -5.02
C ALA A 42 -1.14 -1.45 -4.17
N ALA A 43 -0.44 -2.43 -3.61
CA ALA A 43 0.75 -2.21 -2.79
C ALA A 43 1.91 -1.59 -3.60
N GLU A 44 2.16 -2.05 -4.82
CA GLU A 44 3.20 -1.49 -5.70
C GLU A 44 2.90 -0.03 -6.06
N ASN A 45 1.64 0.29 -6.36
CA ASN A 45 1.21 1.67 -6.62
C ASN A 45 1.39 2.57 -5.40
N GLU A 46 0.97 2.11 -4.22
CA GLU A 46 1.11 2.86 -2.96
C GLU A 46 2.58 3.11 -2.62
N ILE A 47 3.45 2.11 -2.80
CA ILE A 47 4.90 2.28 -2.64
C ILE A 47 5.43 3.37 -3.57
N GLY A 48 5.00 3.37 -4.84
CA GLY A 48 5.38 4.40 -5.81
C GLY A 48 4.96 5.81 -5.37
N ALA A 49 3.70 5.98 -4.98
CA ALA A 49 3.16 7.25 -4.51
C ALA A 49 3.85 7.75 -3.22
N LEU A 50 4.09 6.85 -2.27
CA LEU A 50 4.80 7.19 -1.03
C LEU A 50 6.27 7.55 -1.29
N THR A 51 6.92 6.90 -2.26
CA THR A 51 8.29 7.24 -2.66
C THR A 51 8.34 8.65 -3.25
N GLU A 52 7.44 8.97 -4.19
CA GLU A 52 7.34 10.31 -4.79
C GLU A 52 7.05 11.39 -3.74
N LEU A 53 6.17 11.09 -2.77
CA LEU A 53 5.88 11.98 -1.65
C LEU A 53 7.12 12.25 -0.79
N VAL A 54 7.86 11.20 -0.41
CA VAL A 54 9.07 11.35 0.39
C VAL A 54 10.10 12.20 -0.34
N GLU A 55 10.40 11.89 -1.60
CA GLU A 55 11.35 12.66 -2.42
C GLU A 55 10.94 14.13 -2.53
N SER A 56 9.65 14.40 -2.73
CA SER A 56 9.11 15.76 -2.81
C SER A 56 9.27 16.53 -1.50
N LEU A 57 9.02 15.88 -0.36
CA LEU A 57 9.16 16.50 0.96
C LEU A 57 10.63 16.73 1.34
N GLU A 58 11.52 15.78 1.03
CA GLU A 58 12.96 15.96 1.22
C GLU A 58 13.50 17.14 0.41
N ALA A 59 13.11 17.23 -0.87
CA ALA A 59 13.50 18.35 -1.74
C ALA A 59 12.95 19.70 -1.26
N ALA A 60 11.75 19.73 -0.67
CA ALA A 60 11.15 20.95 -0.14
C ALA A 60 11.84 21.48 1.12
N VAL A 61 12.42 20.60 1.93
CA VAL A 61 13.07 20.95 3.21
C VAL A 61 14.59 21.10 3.06
N ALA A 62 15.20 20.49 2.05
CA ALA A 62 16.62 20.67 1.76
C ALA A 62 16.91 22.15 1.46
N PRO A 63 17.86 22.80 2.18
CA PRO A 63 18.20 24.18 1.90
C PRO A 63 18.72 24.24 0.46
N THR A 64 18.05 24.99 -0.40
CA THR A 64 18.61 25.42 -1.69
C THR A 64 19.91 26.17 -1.38
N LEU A 65 21.03 25.45 -1.34
CA LEU A 65 22.36 26.02 -1.43
C LEU A 65 22.46 26.57 -2.85
N LYS A 66 21.92 27.77 -3.03
CA LYS A 66 22.20 28.62 -4.19
C LYS A 66 23.67 29.03 -4.07
N THR A 67 24.55 28.28 -4.73
CA THR A 67 25.84 28.80 -5.21
C THR A 67 25.62 29.74 -6.38
#